data_AF-A0A1Q8BPU5-F1
#
_entry.id   AF-A0A1Q8BPU5-F1
#
_cell.length_a   1.000
_cell.length_b   1.000
_cell.length_c   1.000
_cell.angle_alpha   90.00
_cell.angle_beta   90.00
_cell.angle_gamma   90.00
#
_symmetry.space_group_name_H-M   'P 1'
#
loop_
_entity.id
_entity.type
_entity.pdbx_description
1 polymer ?
#
loop_
_entity_poly.entity_id
_entity_poly.type
_entity_poly.pdbx_seq_one_letter_code
_entity_poly.pdbx_strand_id
1 'polypeptide(L)' 'MDTFRLAGPALVNPGSIGQPRDGIPMASYGIWDVDEGTFEFRRVRYDIGGAQQAIREAQLPERFAARLETGR' A
#
# COMPACT_ATOMS: atom_id res chain seq x y z
N MET A 1 8.43 6.80 -8.46
CA MET A 1 8.64 6.99 -7.02
C MET A 1 8.72 8.47 -6.87
N ASP A 2 7.74 9.04 -6.17
CA ASP A 2 7.52 10.47 -6.19
C ASP A 2 7.88 10.99 -4.81
N THR A 3 8.82 11.93 -4.77
CA THR A 3 9.27 12.59 -3.54
C THR A 3 8.75 14.02 -3.54
N PHE A 4 8.10 14.40 -2.45
CA PHE A 4 7.50 15.71 -2.28
C PHE A 4 8.15 16.44 -1.10
N ARG A 5 8.43 17.73 -1.27
CA ARG A 5 8.81 18.58 -0.13
C ARG A 5 7.56 18.96 0.65
N LEU A 6 7.58 18.76 1.96
CA LEU A 6 6.52 19.20 2.86
C LEU A 6 6.83 20.61 3.35
N ALA A 7 5.92 21.56 3.11
CA ALA A 7 6.05 22.94 3.57
C ALA A 7 4.87 23.29 4.49
N GLY A 8 5.17 23.62 5.75
CA GLY A 8 4.15 23.86 6.77
C GLY A 8 3.39 22.60 7.20
N PRO A 9 2.27 22.74 7.92
CA PRO A 9 1.45 21.61 8.33
C PRO A 9 0.92 20.83 7.11
N ALA A 10 1.12 19.51 7.09
CA ALA A 10 0.70 18.64 6.00
C ALA A 10 -0.11 17.44 6.52
N LEU A 11 -1.09 17.00 5.71
CA LEU A 11 -1.79 15.73 5.90
C LEU A 11 -1.33 14.77 4.80
N VAL A 12 -0.77 13.64 5.19
CA VAL A 12 -0.23 12.65 4.26
C VAL A 12 -0.90 11.29 4.49
N ASN A 13 -1.35 10.66 3.42
CA ASN A 13 -1.83 9.28 3.43
C ASN A 13 -0.85 8.39 2.63
N PRO A 14 -0.07 7.52 3.28
CA PRO A 14 0.93 6.67 2.61
C PRO A 14 0.31 5.53 1.78
N GLY A 15 -1.02 5.39 1.77
CA GLY A 15 -1.73 4.25 1.21
C GLY A 15 -1.80 3.07 2.19
N SER A 16 -2.00 1.87 1.65
CA SER A 16 -2.14 0.63 2.40
C SER A 16 -1.10 -0.39 1.98
N ILE A 17 -0.50 -1.08 2.95
CA ILE A 17 0.44 -2.18 2.69
C ILE A 17 -0.33 -3.44 2.25
N GLY A 18 -1.33 -3.86 3.03
CA GLY A 18 -1.97 -5.17 2.86
C GLY A 18 -3.19 -5.21 1.96
N GLN A 19 -3.82 -4.05 1.70
CA GLN A 19 -5.00 -3.97 0.81
C GLN A 19 -5.15 -2.57 0.23
N PRO A 20 -4.33 -2.21 -0.77
CA PRO A 20 -4.54 -1.01 -1.57
C PRO A 20 -5.95 -0.97 -2.17
N ARG A 21 -6.52 0.22 -2.32
CA ARG A 21 -7.89 0.45 -2.83
C ARG A 21 -7.96 1.48 -3.96
N ASP A 22 -6.81 1.78 -4.54
CA ASP A 22 -6.61 2.80 -5.56
C ASP A 22 -6.42 2.22 -6.97
N GLY A 23 -6.68 0.92 -7.15
CA GLY A 23 -6.51 0.22 -8.42
C GLY A 23 -5.07 -0.21 -8.71
N ILE A 24 -4.13 0.00 -7.77
CA ILE A 24 -2.74 -0.44 -7.90
C ILE A 24 -2.48 -1.54 -6.87
N PRO A 25 -2.33 -2.81 -7.27
CA PRO A 25 -2.27 -3.93 -6.33
C PRO A 25 -0.96 -4.01 -5.54
N MET A 26 0.02 -3.14 -5.81
CA MET A 26 1.29 -3.09 -5.09
C MET A 26 1.12 -2.46 -3.70
N ALA A 27 1.80 -3.04 -2.70
CA ALA A 27 1.81 -2.51 -1.35
C ALA A 27 2.31 -1.06 -1.35
N SER A 28 1.63 -0.18 -0.62
CA SER A 28 1.95 1.25 -0.52
C SER A 28 2.44 1.61 0.86
N TYR A 29 3.52 2.39 0.90
CA TYR A 29 4.00 3.06 2.10
C TYR A 29 4.71 4.35 1.70
N GLY A 30 5.15 5.12 2.69
CA GLY A 30 6.02 6.25 2.44
C GLY A 30 7.13 6.38 3.46
N ILE A 31 8.16 7.14 3.09
CA ILE A 31 9.29 7.48 3.94
C ILE A 31 9.25 8.98 4.18
N TRP A 32 9.16 9.37 5.44
CA TRP A 32 9.27 10.76 5.85
C TRP A 32 10.70 11.03 6.30
N ASP A 33 11.42 11.82 5.51
CA ASP A 33 12.67 12.43 5.90
C ASP A 33 12.36 13.73 6.65
N VAL A 34 12.57 13.71 7.96
CA VAL A 34 12.25 14.83 8.85
C VAL A 34 13.25 15.97 8.69
N ASP A 35 14.53 15.63 8.44
CA ASP A 35 15.62 16.60 8.36
C ASP A 35 15.54 17.38 7.03
N GLU A 36 15.30 16.68 5.93
CA GLU A 36 15.11 17.29 4.61
C GLU A 36 13.69 17.84 4.40
N GLY A 37 12.76 17.48 5.26
CA GLY A 37 11.35 17.84 5.15
C GLY A 37 10.71 17.27 3.88
N THR A 38 11.03 16.03 3.52
CA THR A 38 10.50 15.37 2.31
C THR A 38 9.74 14.10 2.64
N PHE A 39 8.75 13.79 1.80
CA PHE A 39 7.99 12.55 1.88
C PHE A 39 8.08 11.82 0.54
N GLU A 40 8.60 10.59 0.55
CA GLU A 40 8.71 9.72 -0.60
C GLU A 40 7.60 8.68 -0.59
N PHE A 41 6.84 8.56 -1.68
CA PHE A 41 5.87 7.48 -1.87
C PHE A 41 6.52 6.28 -2.54
N ARG A 42 6.35 5.11 -1.92
CA ARG A 42 6.87 3.84 -2.43
C ARG A 42 5.77 2.83 -2.68
N ARG A 43 5.97 2.08 -3.76
CA ARG A 43 5.17 0.92 -4.11
C ARG A 43 6.07 -0.28 -4.31
N VAL A 44 5.71 -1.40 -3.72
CA VAL A 44 6.51 -2.63 -3.78
C VAL A 44 5.63 -3.82 -4.17
N ARG A 45 6.11 -4.62 -5.12
CA ARG A 45 5.50 -5.89 -5.48
C ARG A 45 5.68 -6.89 -4.34
N TYR A 46 4.65 -7.67 -4.08
CA TYR A 46 4.67 -8.76 -3.11
C TYR A 46 3.98 -9.98 -3.71
N ASP A 47 4.08 -11.11 -3.01
CA ASP A 47 3.41 -12.33 -3.41
C ASP A 47 1.90 -12.24 -3.11
N ILE A 48 1.14 -11.72 -4.08
CA ILE A 48 -0.32 -11.64 -4.03
C ILE A 48 -0.93 -13.05 -3.95
N GLY A 49 -0.39 -14.00 -4.70
CA GLY A 49 -0.89 -15.38 -4.73
C GLY A 49 -0.78 -16.05 -3.37
N GLY A 50 0.39 -15.94 -2.73
CA GLY A 50 0.62 -16.43 -1.36
C GLY A 50 -0.28 -15.75 -0.34
N ALA A 51 -0.46 -14.42 -0.42
CA ALA A 51 -1.37 -13.69 0.47
C ALA A 51 -2.83 -14.13 0.29
N GLN A 52 -3.30 -14.31 -0.94
CA GLN A 52 -4.63 -14.83 -1.23
C GLN A 52 -4.82 -16.26 -0.71
N GLN A 53 -3.81 -17.12 -0.89
CA GLN A 53 -3.83 -18.48 -0.38
C GLN A 53 -3.99 -18.49 1.14
N ALA A 54 -3.21 -17.69 1.87
CA ALA A 54 -3.33 -17.56 3.32
C ALA A 54 -4.72 -17.10 3.76
N ILE A 55 -5.35 -16.16 3.02
CA ILE A 55 -6.73 -15.72 3.29
C ILE A 55 -7.74 -16.86 3.11
N ARG A 56 -7.58 -17.68 2.06
CA ARG A 56 -8.45 -18.83 1.77
C ARG A 56 -8.28 -19.94 2.81
N GLU A 57 -7.05 -20.23 3.21
CA GLU A 57 -6.73 -21.21 4.26
C GLU A 57 -7.31 -20.79 5.61
N ALA A 58 -7.37 -19.49 5.89
CA ALA A 58 -8.05 -18.92 7.05
C ALA A 58 -9.58 -18.92 6.94
N GLN A 59 -10.17 -19.47 5.86
CA GLN A 59 -11.61 -19.54 5.60
C GLN A 59 -12.32 -18.18 5.65
N LEU A 60 -11.61 -17.11 5.29
CA LEU A 60 -12.19 -15.77 5.20
C LEU A 60 -13.02 -15.63 3.90
N PRO A 61 -13.94 -14.65 3.82
CA PRO A 61 -14.73 -14.42 2.62
C PRO A 61 -13.84 -14.22 1.37
N GLU A 62 -14.11 -14.94 0.27
CA GLU A 62 -13.29 -14.94 -0.96
C GLU A 62 -13.05 -13.53 -1.51
N ARG A 63 -14.02 -12.62 -1.34
CA ARG A 63 -13.88 -11.20 -1.72
C ARG A 63 -12.65 -10.52 -1.11
N PHE A 64 -12.11 -11.04 0.00
CA PHE A 64 -10.90 -10.52 0.65
C PHE A 64 -9.63 -10.90 -0.10
N ALA A 65 -9.58 -12.10 -0.68
CA ALA A 65 -8.49 -12.56 -1.53
C ALA A 65 -8.59 -11.95 -2.93
N ALA A 66 -9.78 -12.03 -3.56
CA ALA A 66 -9.98 -11.60 -4.94
C ALA A 66 -9.59 -10.13 -5.19
N ARG A 67 -9.85 -9.24 -4.23
CA ARG A 67 -9.51 -7.80 -4.37
C ARG A 67 -8.02 -7.48 -4.37
N LEU A 68 -7.16 -8.37 -3.86
CA LEU A 68 -5.73 -8.09 -3.80
C LEU A 68 -5.11 -7.96 -5.20
N GLU A 69 -5.63 -8.68 -6.20
CA GLU A 69 -5.17 -8.63 -7.58
C GLU A 69 -5.46 -7.30 -8.28
N THR A 70 -6.56 -6.66 -7.93
CA THR A 70 -7.02 -5.42 -8.60
C THR A 70 -6.76 -4.18 -7.76
N GLY A 71 -6.41 -4.33 -6.48
CA GLY A 71 -6.29 -3.22 -5.54
C GLY A 71 -7.61 -2.47 -5.36
N ARG A 72 -8.74 -3.19 -5.19
CA ARG A 72 -10.09 -2.60 -5.02
C ARG A 72 -10.98 -3.37 -4.04
#